data_AF-A0A379WY41-F1
#
_entry.id   AF-A0A379WY41-F1
#
_cell.length_a   1.000
_cell.length_b   1.000
_cell.length_c   1.000
_cell.angle_alpha   90.00
_cell.angle_beta   90.00
_cell.angle_gamma   90.00
#
_symmetry.space_group_name_H-M   'P 1'
#
loop_
_entity.id
_entity.type
_entity.pdbx_description
1 polymer ?
#
loop_
_entity_poly.entity_id
_entity_poly.type
_entity_poly.pdbx_seq_one_letter_code
_entity_poly.pdbx_strand_id
1 'polypeptide(L)'
;MTDGDKYKTNLSHATWNANLDFQSGYAADMFGLDIAAFTAIEMAENGDSGHPNEIAFSKKNKGYDEDYSGDKSGISLYKAAAKFKYGPVWARAGYIQPTGQTLLAPHWSFMPGTYQGAEAGASFDYGDAGALSFSYMWTNEYKAPWHTEMDKFYQADKKTNVDYLHSIGAKYDFKNDLVLEAAFGQSEGYVDQYFAKASYKFDLGGNPFTTSYQFYGARDKVDDRSVNDIYDGTAWLQALTFGYKVAEVVDLRLEGTWVKADGQQGYFLQRMTPTYASSNGRLDIWWDNRSDFNANGEKGGFLRRDV
;
A
#
# COMPACT_ATOMS: atom_id res chain seq x y z
N MET A 1 0.39 -15.07 22.63
CA MET A 1 -0.49 -14.37 23.60
C MET A 1 -0.38 -15.06 24.94
N THR A 2 -0.82 -14.43 26.03
CA THR A 2 -0.91 -15.10 27.33
C THR A 2 -2.38 -15.38 27.69
N ASP A 3 -2.63 -16.50 28.33
CA ASP A 3 -3.86 -16.78 29.08
C ASP A 3 -3.44 -17.00 30.54
N GLY A 4 -3.68 -15.99 31.38
CA GLY A 4 -2.99 -15.85 32.65
C GLY A 4 -1.47 -15.76 32.47
N ASP A 5 -0.72 -16.62 33.17
CA ASP A 5 0.76 -16.67 33.13
C ASP A 5 1.32 -17.64 32.07
N LYS A 6 0.48 -18.23 31.21
CA LYS A 6 0.92 -19.22 30.21
C LYS A 6 0.87 -18.65 28.80
N TYR A 7 1.97 -18.85 28.07
CA TYR A 7 2.00 -18.60 26.64
C TYR A 7 1.05 -19.57 25.92
N LYS A 8 0.13 -19.02 25.15
CA LYS A 8 -0.71 -19.75 24.20
C LYS A 8 -0.25 -19.49 22.77
N THR A 9 -0.44 -20.49 21.92
CA THR A 9 -0.26 -20.41 20.47
C THR A 9 -1.02 -19.20 19.94
N ASN A 10 -0.34 -18.36 19.17
CA ASN A 10 -0.94 -17.17 18.57
C ASN A 10 -1.48 -17.47 17.16
N LEU A 11 -0.65 -18.13 16.36
CA LEU A 11 -0.93 -18.59 15.00
C LEU A 11 -0.23 -19.94 14.83
N SER A 12 -0.95 -20.94 14.33
CA SER A 12 -0.39 -22.23 13.92
C SER A 12 -1.23 -22.78 12.80
N HIS A 13 -0.78 -22.57 11.56
CA HIS A 13 -1.56 -22.88 10.37
C HIS A 13 -0.66 -23.41 9.25
N ALA A 14 -1.27 -24.08 8.30
CA ALA A 14 -0.68 -24.49 7.03
C ALA A 14 -1.73 -24.25 5.93
N THR A 15 -1.36 -23.45 4.94
CA THR A 15 -2.24 -23.04 3.85
C THR A 15 -1.58 -23.33 2.52
N TRP A 16 -2.34 -23.87 1.58
CA TRP A 16 -1.93 -23.96 0.18
C TRP A 16 -2.56 -22.82 -0.61
N ASN A 17 -1.74 -22.07 -1.34
CA ASN A 17 -2.21 -21.05 -2.24
C ASN A 17 -1.94 -21.45 -3.69
N ALA A 18 -2.89 -21.17 -4.58
CA ALA A 18 -2.71 -21.30 -6.02
C ALA A 18 -3.27 -20.05 -6.72
N ASN A 19 -2.60 -19.61 -7.77
CA ASN A 19 -2.94 -18.41 -8.53
C ASN A 19 -3.02 -18.69 -10.03
N LEU A 20 -4.01 -18.09 -10.69
CA LEU A 20 -4.15 -18.06 -12.14
C LEU A 20 -4.26 -16.60 -12.58
N ASP A 21 -3.28 -16.11 -13.33
CA ASP A 21 -3.23 -14.74 -13.87
C ASP A 21 -3.13 -14.80 -15.40
N PHE A 22 -4.22 -14.45 -16.07
CA PHE A 22 -4.27 -14.32 -17.52
C PHE A 22 -4.23 -12.85 -17.90
N GLN A 23 -3.29 -12.51 -18.78
CA GLN A 23 -3.17 -11.17 -19.35
C GLN A 23 -3.22 -11.26 -20.86
N SER A 24 -4.19 -10.59 -21.48
CA SER A 24 -4.27 -10.60 -22.94
C SER A 24 -3.16 -9.75 -23.56
N GLY A 25 -2.87 -9.99 -24.84
CA GLY A 25 -2.27 -8.98 -25.70
C GLY A 25 -3.23 -7.80 -25.94
N TYR A 26 -2.90 -6.92 -26.89
CA TYR A 26 -3.75 -5.80 -27.27
C TYR A 26 -4.38 -6.02 -28.65
N ALA A 27 -5.70 -6.08 -28.72
CA ALA A 27 -6.48 -6.00 -29.94
C ALA A 27 -6.42 -4.59 -30.53
N ALA A 28 -6.22 -4.51 -31.85
CA ALA A 28 -5.97 -3.26 -32.58
C ALA A 28 -4.83 -2.42 -31.96
N ASP A 29 -3.83 -3.09 -31.35
CA ASP A 29 -2.73 -2.50 -30.61
C ASP A 29 -3.13 -1.58 -29.43
N MET A 30 -4.42 -1.54 -29.08
CA MET A 30 -4.99 -0.56 -28.16
C MET A 30 -5.76 -1.16 -27.00
N PHE A 31 -6.52 -2.25 -27.18
CA PHE A 31 -7.46 -2.75 -26.17
C PHE A 31 -7.12 -4.16 -25.69
N GLY A 32 -7.18 -4.42 -24.39
CA GLY A 32 -6.96 -5.75 -23.82
C GLY A 32 -7.88 -6.02 -22.63
N LEU A 33 -7.88 -7.28 -22.17
CA LEU A 33 -8.61 -7.76 -21.01
C LEU A 33 -7.70 -8.65 -20.17
N ASP A 34 -7.71 -8.43 -18.87
CA ASP A 34 -6.98 -9.25 -17.90
C ASP A 34 -7.98 -9.88 -16.93
N ILE A 35 -7.74 -11.15 -16.58
CA ILE A 35 -8.53 -11.88 -15.57
C ILE A 35 -7.59 -12.69 -14.70
N ALA A 36 -7.76 -12.58 -13.39
CA ALA A 36 -6.96 -13.33 -12.45
C ALA A 36 -7.69 -13.64 -11.16
N ALA A 37 -7.47 -14.85 -10.66
CA ALA A 37 -8.05 -15.35 -9.42
C ALA A 37 -7.02 -16.19 -8.66
N PHE A 38 -7.10 -16.14 -7.34
CA PHE A 38 -6.33 -17.02 -6.47
C PHE A 38 -7.26 -17.77 -5.51
N THR A 39 -6.78 -18.91 -5.03
CA THR A 39 -7.43 -19.69 -3.98
C THR A 39 -6.46 -19.89 -2.82
N ALA A 40 -7.03 -19.98 -1.63
CA ALA A 40 -6.35 -20.40 -0.42
C ALA A 40 -7.12 -21.59 0.15
N ILE A 41 -6.40 -22.68 0.43
CA ILE A 41 -6.94 -23.91 1.00
C ILE A 41 -6.23 -24.16 2.31
N GLU A 42 -6.99 -24.19 3.39
CA GLU A 42 -6.47 -24.46 4.72
C GLU A 42 -6.27 -25.96 4.90
N MET A 43 -5.02 -26.34 5.16
CA MET A 43 -4.61 -27.73 5.33
C MET A 43 -4.56 -28.12 6.80
N ALA A 44 -4.18 -27.19 7.66
CA ALA A 44 -4.22 -27.33 9.10
C ALA A 44 -4.37 -25.95 9.73
N GLU A 45 -5.24 -25.82 10.71
CA GLU A 45 -5.36 -24.63 11.56
C GLU A 45 -5.51 -25.14 13.00
N ASN A 46 -4.71 -24.61 13.92
CA ASN A 46 -4.96 -24.85 15.33
C ASN A 46 -6.17 -24.01 15.74
N GLY A 47 -7.25 -24.65 16.19
CA GLY A 47 -8.51 -23.99 16.59
C GLY A 47 -8.37 -22.98 17.73
N ASP A 48 -7.23 -22.92 18.41
CA ASP A 48 -6.87 -21.87 19.39
C ASP A 48 -6.34 -20.58 18.73
N SER A 49 -6.13 -20.56 17.40
CA SER A 49 -5.68 -19.39 16.65
C SER A 49 -6.81 -18.37 16.57
N GLY A 50 -6.78 -17.37 17.44
CA GLY A 50 -7.84 -16.34 17.55
C GLY A 50 -7.67 -15.14 16.63
N HIS A 51 -6.77 -15.18 15.64
CA HIS A 51 -6.55 -14.10 14.68
C HIS A 51 -6.46 -14.67 13.25
N PRO A 52 -7.06 -13.99 12.25
CA PRO A 52 -6.85 -14.29 10.84
C PRO A 52 -5.36 -14.31 10.53
N ASN A 53 -4.92 -15.33 9.82
CA ASN A 53 -3.52 -15.53 9.49
C ASN A 53 -3.05 -14.72 8.27
N GLU A 54 -3.97 -14.00 7.60
CA GLU A 54 -3.73 -13.12 6.43
C GLU A 54 -3.14 -13.84 5.19
N ILE A 55 -3.06 -15.17 5.24
CA ILE A 55 -2.55 -16.09 4.21
C ILE A 55 -3.69 -16.97 3.66
N ALA A 56 -4.70 -17.25 4.48
CA ALA A 56 -6.02 -17.77 4.14
C ALA A 56 -7.05 -16.63 4.06
N PHE A 57 -8.30 -16.98 3.77
CA PHE A 57 -9.39 -16.00 3.83
C PHE A 57 -9.91 -15.89 5.25
N SER A 58 -10.24 -14.68 5.70
CA SER A 58 -11.01 -14.51 6.91
C SER A 58 -12.35 -15.22 6.79
N LYS A 59 -12.86 -15.72 7.91
CA LYS A 59 -14.23 -16.23 7.99
C LYS A 59 -15.24 -15.16 7.56
N LYS A 60 -14.94 -13.89 7.79
CA LYS A 60 -15.71 -12.74 7.27
C LYS A 60 -15.31 -12.41 5.84
N ASN A 61 -16.28 -11.95 5.06
CA ASN A 61 -16.07 -11.68 3.64
C ASN A 61 -15.55 -10.28 3.38
N LYS A 62 -15.67 -9.37 4.35
CA LYS A 62 -15.53 -7.91 4.22
C LYS A 62 -14.75 -7.32 5.38
N GLY A 63 -14.09 -6.19 5.13
CA GLY A 63 -13.20 -5.55 6.11
C GLY A 63 -13.91 -4.95 7.31
N TYR A 64 -15.05 -4.29 7.10
CA TYR A 64 -15.79 -3.65 8.21
C TYR A 64 -16.62 -4.63 9.04
N ASP A 65 -16.87 -5.84 8.51
CA ASP A 65 -17.56 -6.92 9.21
C ASP A 65 -16.62 -7.84 10.00
N GLU A 66 -15.31 -7.56 9.97
CA GLU A 66 -14.28 -8.39 10.60
C GLU A 66 -14.48 -8.52 12.11
N ASP A 67 -14.58 -9.76 12.59
CA ASP A 67 -14.73 -10.10 14.01
C ASP A 67 -13.64 -11.05 14.51
N TYR A 68 -12.63 -11.33 13.68
CA TYR A 68 -11.48 -12.18 14.00
C TYR A 68 -11.87 -13.60 14.40
N SER A 69 -12.98 -14.13 13.86
CA SER A 69 -13.52 -15.46 14.18
C SER A 69 -12.79 -16.64 13.52
N GLY A 70 -11.58 -16.42 13.01
CA GLY A 70 -10.74 -17.40 12.34
C GLY A 70 -10.78 -17.29 10.82
N ASP A 71 -10.21 -18.30 10.16
CA ASP A 71 -10.01 -18.34 8.72
C ASP A 71 -10.94 -19.37 8.02
N LYS A 72 -10.90 -19.35 6.69
CA LYS A 72 -11.56 -20.30 5.80
C LYS A 72 -10.78 -20.50 4.51
N SER A 73 -11.04 -21.62 3.85
CA SER A 73 -10.69 -21.82 2.44
C SER A 73 -11.63 -21.03 1.52
N GLY A 74 -11.13 -20.65 0.34
CA GLY A 74 -11.94 -19.88 -0.61
C GLY A 74 -11.25 -19.59 -1.94
N ILE A 75 -11.91 -18.75 -2.74
CA ILE A 75 -11.38 -18.23 -4.01
C ILE A 75 -11.71 -16.74 -4.10
N SER A 76 -10.80 -15.95 -4.64
CA SER A 76 -11.00 -14.53 -4.88
C SER A 76 -10.59 -14.16 -6.30
N LEU A 77 -11.55 -13.59 -7.04
CA LEU A 77 -11.26 -12.87 -8.28
C LEU A 77 -10.66 -11.52 -7.89
N TYR A 78 -9.38 -11.32 -8.20
CA TYR A 78 -8.65 -10.10 -7.85
C TYR A 78 -8.36 -9.21 -9.05
N LYS A 79 -8.49 -9.75 -10.26
CA LYS A 79 -8.32 -8.98 -11.49
C LYS A 79 -9.41 -9.36 -12.47
N ALA A 80 -10.08 -8.34 -12.99
CA ALA A 80 -11.06 -8.43 -14.05
C ALA A 80 -11.12 -7.04 -14.66
N ALA A 81 -10.19 -6.77 -15.58
CA ALA A 81 -9.87 -5.41 -16.00
C ALA A 81 -9.84 -5.28 -17.52
N ALA A 82 -10.46 -4.23 -18.03
CA ALA A 82 -10.15 -3.73 -19.37
C ALA A 82 -8.89 -2.87 -19.30
N LYS A 83 -8.02 -3.00 -20.30
CA LYS A 83 -6.81 -2.18 -20.44
C LYS A 83 -6.77 -1.52 -21.81
N PHE A 84 -6.27 -0.31 -21.83
CA PHE A 84 -6.12 0.54 -23.00
C PHE A 84 -4.71 1.08 -23.07
N LYS A 85 -4.15 1.21 -24.28
CA LYS A 85 -2.92 1.98 -24.53
C LYS A 85 -2.99 2.70 -25.87
N TYR A 86 -2.35 3.86 -25.93
CA TYR A 86 -2.15 4.60 -27.18
C TYR A 86 -0.98 5.57 -27.05
N GLY A 87 0.10 5.35 -27.79
CA GLY A 87 1.32 6.16 -27.64
C GLY A 87 1.83 6.15 -26.19
N PRO A 88 2.02 7.32 -25.55
CA PRO A 88 2.52 7.39 -24.16
C PRO A 88 1.43 7.11 -23.12
N VAL A 89 0.15 7.09 -23.51
CA VAL A 89 -0.97 6.98 -22.57
C VAL A 89 -1.43 5.54 -22.38
N TRP A 90 -1.88 5.24 -21.18
CA TRP A 90 -2.49 3.97 -20.82
C TRP A 90 -3.66 4.20 -19.87
N ALA A 91 -4.61 3.27 -19.87
CA ALA A 91 -5.70 3.26 -18.91
C ALA A 91 -6.15 1.84 -18.61
N ARG A 92 -6.79 1.65 -17.46
CA ARG A 92 -7.43 0.39 -17.09
C ARG A 92 -8.56 0.63 -16.13
N ALA A 93 -9.57 -0.23 -16.20
CA ALA A 93 -10.76 -0.13 -15.37
C ALA A 93 -11.36 -1.51 -15.08
N GLY A 94 -12.00 -1.64 -13.92
CA GLY A 94 -12.57 -2.87 -13.41
C GLY A 94 -11.95 -3.22 -12.05
N TYR A 95 -11.64 -4.50 -11.85
CA TYR A 95 -10.90 -4.96 -10.67
C TYR A 95 -9.41 -4.90 -10.96
N ILE A 96 -8.73 -3.96 -10.30
CA ILE A 96 -7.36 -3.57 -10.61
C ILE A 96 -6.50 -3.47 -9.36
N GLN A 97 -5.19 -3.63 -9.57
CA GLN A 97 -4.15 -3.21 -8.64
C GLN A 97 -3.51 -1.93 -9.20
N PRO A 98 -3.33 -0.87 -8.39
CA PRO A 98 -2.59 0.33 -8.78
C PRO A 98 -1.19 0.01 -9.35
N THR A 99 -0.73 0.72 -10.38
CA THR A 99 0.62 0.55 -10.97
C THR A 99 1.30 1.85 -11.39
N GLY A 100 0.57 2.97 -11.41
CA GLY A 100 1.16 4.26 -11.72
C GLY A 100 1.66 4.98 -10.47
N GLN A 101 1.79 6.30 -10.60
CA GLN A 101 2.23 7.20 -9.54
C GLN A 101 1.00 7.61 -8.72
N THR A 102 0.61 6.74 -7.80
CA THR A 102 -0.57 6.92 -6.95
C THR A 102 -0.22 6.61 -5.50
N LEU A 103 -0.98 7.20 -4.57
CA LEU A 103 -0.92 6.88 -3.16
C LEU A 103 -1.71 5.62 -2.81
N LEU A 104 -2.62 5.17 -3.67
CA LEU A 104 -3.36 3.94 -3.45
C LEU A 104 -2.45 2.74 -3.67
N ALA A 105 -2.43 1.81 -2.72
CA ALA A 105 -1.67 0.57 -2.80
C ALA A 105 -2.52 -0.57 -2.24
N PRO A 106 -2.38 -1.81 -2.72
CA PRO A 106 -2.95 -2.95 -2.01
C PRO A 106 -2.19 -3.20 -0.70
N HIS A 107 -2.81 -3.90 0.25
CA HIS A 107 -2.09 -4.43 1.42
C HIS A 107 -0.98 -5.38 0.97
N TRP A 108 0.13 -5.37 1.70
CA TRP A 108 1.18 -6.36 1.53
C TRP A 108 0.67 -7.72 2.01
N SER A 109 0.77 -8.72 1.15
CA SER A 109 0.41 -10.11 1.44
C SER A 109 1.01 -11.00 0.35
N PHE A 110 0.98 -12.31 0.58
CA PHE A 110 1.26 -13.30 -0.45
C PHE A 110 0.30 -13.19 -1.64
N MET A 111 -0.95 -12.81 -1.36
CA MET A 111 -2.01 -12.67 -2.37
C MET A 111 -2.37 -11.19 -2.58
N PRO A 112 -2.88 -10.81 -3.75
CA PRO A 112 -3.15 -9.41 -4.07
C PRO A 112 -4.50 -8.91 -3.52
N GLY A 113 -4.50 -7.69 -3.00
CA GLY A 113 -5.74 -6.93 -2.76
C GLY A 113 -6.33 -6.39 -4.06
N THR A 114 -7.58 -5.94 -4.02
CA THR A 114 -8.32 -5.51 -5.22
C THR A 114 -9.04 -4.21 -5.00
N TYR A 115 -8.85 -3.26 -5.90
CA TYR A 115 -9.70 -2.08 -6.01
C TYR A 115 -10.68 -2.24 -7.16
N GLN A 116 -11.93 -1.82 -6.96
CA GLN A 116 -12.84 -1.53 -8.06
C GLN A 116 -12.66 -0.08 -8.46
N GLY A 117 -12.27 0.18 -9.70
CA GLY A 117 -12.02 1.55 -10.12
C GLY A 117 -11.41 1.67 -11.50
N ALA A 118 -10.77 2.81 -11.73
CA ALA A 118 -10.05 3.10 -12.95
C ALA A 118 -8.73 3.79 -12.62
N GLU A 119 -7.70 3.49 -13.39
CA GLU A 119 -6.42 4.18 -13.37
C GLU A 119 -6.00 4.52 -14.79
N ALA A 120 -5.57 5.75 -15.00
CA ALA A 120 -5.01 6.19 -16.26
C ALA A 120 -3.72 6.97 -16.01
N GLY A 121 -2.80 6.91 -16.96
CA GLY A 121 -1.53 7.60 -16.84
C GLY A 121 -0.84 7.76 -18.17
N ALA A 122 0.31 8.42 -18.12
CA ALA A 122 1.16 8.61 -19.28
C ALA A 122 2.63 8.66 -18.89
N SER A 123 3.49 8.24 -19.81
CA SER A 123 4.94 8.34 -19.68
C SER A 123 5.53 9.00 -20.92
N PHE A 124 6.17 10.15 -20.74
CA PHE A 124 6.84 10.93 -21.78
C PHE A 124 8.34 10.85 -21.58
N ASP A 125 9.05 10.32 -22.58
CA ASP A 125 10.51 10.29 -22.62
C ASP A 125 11.02 11.46 -23.48
N TYR A 126 11.82 12.34 -22.87
CA TYR A 126 12.42 13.52 -23.50
C TYR A 126 13.89 13.32 -23.89
N GLY A 127 14.34 12.07 -24.05
CA GLY A 127 15.75 11.76 -24.30
C GLY A 127 16.60 12.14 -23.09
N ASP A 128 17.72 12.82 -23.30
CA ASP A 128 18.67 13.19 -22.25
C ASP A 128 18.09 14.18 -21.22
N ALA A 129 16.99 14.87 -21.54
CA ALA A 129 16.36 15.82 -20.63
C ALA A 129 15.62 15.12 -19.47
N GLY A 130 15.26 13.84 -19.62
CA GLY A 130 14.57 13.06 -18.58
C GLY A 130 13.31 12.36 -19.06
N ALA A 131 12.57 11.75 -18.13
CA ALA A 131 11.29 11.09 -18.37
C ALA A 131 10.25 11.49 -17.31
N LEU A 132 9.08 11.96 -17.77
CA LEU A 132 7.94 12.30 -16.92
C LEU A 132 6.90 11.18 -16.97
N SER A 133 6.59 10.59 -15.82
CA SER A 133 5.46 9.69 -15.65
C SER A 133 4.42 10.30 -14.73
N PHE A 134 3.13 10.19 -15.05
CA PHE A 134 2.06 10.54 -14.13
C PHE A 134 0.92 9.54 -14.22
N SER A 135 0.13 9.41 -13.15
CA SER A 135 -1.14 8.71 -13.19
C SER A 135 -2.19 9.36 -12.28
N TYR A 136 -3.44 9.05 -12.58
CA TYR A 136 -4.61 9.32 -11.76
C TYR A 136 -5.36 8.02 -11.56
N MET A 137 -5.67 7.71 -10.30
CA MET A 137 -6.49 6.57 -9.91
C MET A 137 -7.73 7.04 -9.18
N TRP A 138 -8.87 6.45 -9.49
CA TRP A 138 -10.13 6.60 -8.76
C TRP A 138 -10.68 5.22 -8.42
N THR A 139 -11.31 5.08 -7.25
CA THR A 139 -11.89 3.82 -6.78
C THR A 139 -13.03 4.06 -5.80
N ASN A 140 -14.04 3.18 -5.80
CA ASN A 140 -15.20 3.25 -4.91
C ASN A 140 -15.28 2.08 -3.91
N GLU A 141 -14.54 0.99 -4.16
CA GLU A 141 -14.54 -0.18 -3.27
C GLU A 141 -13.15 -0.84 -3.24
N TYR A 142 -12.86 -1.50 -2.13
CA TYR A 142 -11.65 -2.29 -1.94
C TYR A 142 -11.95 -3.62 -1.26
N LYS A 143 -11.15 -4.65 -1.57
CA LYS A 143 -11.00 -5.82 -0.71
C LYS A 143 -9.54 -6.10 -0.42
N ALA A 144 -9.23 -6.41 0.84
CA ALA A 144 -7.94 -6.93 1.23
C ALA A 144 -7.73 -8.37 0.71
N PRO A 145 -6.48 -8.84 0.62
CA PRO A 145 -6.13 -10.18 0.13
C PRO A 145 -6.88 -11.33 0.83
N TRP A 146 -7.17 -11.20 2.13
CA TRP A 146 -7.85 -12.21 2.94
C TRP A 146 -9.37 -12.04 2.96
N HIS A 147 -9.94 -11.14 2.16
CA HIS A 147 -11.39 -10.95 2.04
C HIS A 147 -11.88 -11.40 0.65
N THR A 148 -13.08 -11.98 0.59
CA THR A 148 -13.64 -12.53 -0.65
C THR A 148 -14.54 -11.54 -1.38
N GLU A 149 -15.17 -10.62 -0.64
CA GLU A 149 -16.09 -9.61 -1.17
C GLU A 149 -15.48 -8.21 -1.14
N MET A 150 -15.88 -7.39 -2.11
CA MET A 150 -15.57 -5.96 -2.11
C MET A 150 -16.33 -5.26 -0.97
N ASP A 151 -15.71 -4.24 -0.41
CA ASP A 151 -16.28 -3.43 0.65
C ASP A 151 -16.19 -1.94 0.31
N LYS A 152 -17.13 -1.17 0.87
CA LYS A 152 -17.17 0.28 0.73
C LYS A 152 -16.20 0.94 1.70
N PHE A 153 -15.97 2.24 1.51
CA PHE A 153 -15.14 3.02 2.41
C PHE A 153 -16.00 3.73 3.48
N TYR A 154 -15.45 3.85 4.68
CA TYR A 154 -16.09 4.53 5.80
C TYR A 154 -15.09 5.36 6.58
N GLN A 155 -15.59 6.37 7.29
CA GLN A 155 -14.83 7.14 8.27
C GLN A 155 -14.56 6.30 9.53
N ALA A 156 -13.89 6.90 10.53
CA ALA A 156 -13.44 6.19 11.73
C ALA A 156 -14.60 5.63 12.59
N ASP A 157 -15.78 6.22 12.49
CA ASP A 157 -17.02 5.73 13.11
C ASP A 157 -17.55 4.41 12.51
N LYS A 158 -16.99 3.95 11.39
CA LYS A 158 -17.41 2.77 10.60
C LYS A 158 -18.88 2.82 10.14
N LYS A 159 -19.47 4.00 10.04
CA LYS A 159 -20.88 4.23 9.68
C LYS A 159 -21.02 5.26 8.58
N THR A 160 -20.28 6.35 8.67
CA THR A 160 -20.31 7.44 7.68
C THR A 160 -19.56 7.00 6.45
N ASN A 161 -20.28 6.88 5.33
CA ASN A 161 -19.72 6.40 4.07
C ASN A 161 -18.80 7.45 3.43
N VAL A 162 -17.80 6.96 2.70
CA VAL A 162 -16.93 7.73 1.80
C VAL A 162 -17.19 7.13 0.42
N ASP A 163 -17.68 7.91 -0.56
CA ASP A 163 -18.14 7.31 -1.82
C ASP A 163 -16.98 6.88 -2.72
N TYR A 164 -15.84 7.58 -2.63
CA TYR A 164 -14.63 7.23 -3.37
C TYR A 164 -13.32 7.66 -2.71
N LEU A 165 -12.25 7.00 -3.15
CA LEU A 165 -10.87 7.45 -2.99
C LEU A 165 -10.32 7.81 -4.37
N HIS A 166 -9.44 8.80 -4.42
CA HIS A 166 -8.66 9.08 -5.61
C HIS A 166 -7.24 9.50 -5.27
N SER A 167 -6.34 9.37 -6.24
CA SER A 167 -4.99 9.89 -6.11
C SER A 167 -4.40 10.24 -7.47
N ILE A 168 -3.67 11.34 -7.50
CA ILE A 168 -2.87 11.79 -8.63
C ILE A 168 -1.41 11.86 -8.20
N GLY A 169 -0.49 11.47 -9.06
CA GLY A 169 0.92 11.63 -8.80
C GLY A 169 1.76 11.65 -10.05
N ALA A 170 2.99 12.12 -9.87
CA ALA A 170 3.97 12.26 -10.92
C ALA A 170 5.36 11.85 -10.42
N LYS A 171 6.17 11.38 -11.36
CA LYS A 171 7.59 11.07 -11.21
C LYS A 171 8.34 11.72 -12.35
N TYR A 172 9.42 12.41 -12.04
CA TYR A 172 10.40 12.85 -13.03
C TYR A 172 11.74 12.15 -12.77
N ASP A 173 12.20 11.38 -13.75
CA ASP A 173 13.54 10.80 -13.79
C ASP A 173 14.42 11.70 -14.66
N PHE A 174 15.40 12.36 -14.06
CA PHE A 174 16.29 13.29 -14.76
C PHE A 174 17.36 12.57 -15.60
N LYS A 175 17.43 11.22 -15.57
CA LYS A 175 18.46 10.41 -16.24
C LYS A 175 19.91 10.75 -15.86
N ASN A 176 20.08 11.43 -14.73
CA ASN A 176 21.35 11.75 -14.11
C ASN A 176 21.40 11.22 -12.67
N ASP A 177 20.72 10.09 -12.43
CA ASP A 177 20.53 9.44 -11.12
C ASP A 177 19.64 10.19 -10.11
N LEU A 178 19.15 11.40 -10.43
CA LEU A 178 18.14 12.11 -9.64
C LEU A 178 16.73 11.71 -10.09
N VAL A 179 15.89 11.35 -9.11
CA VAL A 179 14.46 11.11 -9.31
C VAL A 179 13.68 11.92 -8.29
N LEU A 180 12.65 12.63 -8.77
CA LEU A 180 11.67 13.33 -7.94
C LEU A 180 10.30 12.72 -8.14
N GLU A 181 9.58 12.47 -7.05
CA GLU A 181 8.20 12.00 -7.07
C GLU A 181 7.34 12.86 -6.14
N ALA A 182 6.09 13.08 -6.52
CA ALA A 182 5.08 13.66 -5.65
C ALA A 182 3.71 13.06 -5.98
N ALA A 183 2.88 12.88 -4.96
CA ALA A 183 1.51 12.43 -5.12
C ALA A 183 0.59 13.08 -4.09
N PHE A 184 -0.66 13.23 -4.47
CA PHE A 184 -1.77 13.65 -3.63
C PHE A 184 -2.86 12.58 -3.72
N GLY A 185 -3.55 12.34 -2.62
CA GLY A 185 -4.69 11.44 -2.57
C GLY A 185 -5.73 11.98 -1.61
N GLN A 186 -6.97 11.57 -1.82
CA GLN A 186 -8.06 11.98 -0.96
C GLN A 186 -9.11 10.88 -0.87
N SER A 187 -9.60 10.66 0.36
CA SER A 187 -10.92 10.10 0.59
C SER A 187 -11.95 11.22 0.58
N GLU A 188 -13.02 11.03 -0.19
CA GLU A 188 -14.04 12.06 -0.35
C GLU A 188 -14.53 12.58 1.01
N GLY A 189 -14.47 13.91 1.17
CA GLY A 189 -14.95 14.60 2.37
C GLY A 189 -14.25 14.26 3.69
N TYR A 190 -13.21 13.42 3.71
CA TYR A 190 -12.67 12.88 4.96
C TYR A 190 -11.17 13.15 5.18
N VAL A 191 -10.26 12.58 4.40
CA VAL A 191 -8.80 12.65 4.62
C VAL A 191 -8.09 12.98 3.32
N ASP A 192 -7.21 13.96 3.38
CA ASP A 192 -6.22 14.24 2.34
C ASP A 192 -4.88 13.61 2.72
N GLN A 193 -4.18 13.08 1.72
CA GLN A 193 -2.83 12.54 1.86
C GLN A 193 -1.85 13.10 0.84
N TYR A 194 -0.60 13.13 1.25
CA TYR A 194 0.50 13.77 0.54
C TYR A 194 1.72 12.87 0.54
N PHE A 195 2.42 12.83 -0.58
CA PHE A 195 3.72 12.20 -0.71
C PHE A 195 4.67 13.07 -1.52
N ALA A 196 5.92 13.14 -1.07
CA ALA A 196 7.02 13.67 -1.85
C ALA A 196 8.26 12.83 -1.60
N LYS A 197 9.05 12.61 -2.65
CA LYS A 197 10.32 11.89 -2.56
C LYS A 197 11.34 12.51 -3.48
N ALA A 198 12.55 12.66 -2.97
CA ALA A 198 13.74 12.93 -3.76
C ALA A 198 14.72 11.79 -3.49
N SER A 199 15.20 11.14 -4.55
CA SER A 199 16.24 10.12 -4.45
C SER A 199 17.37 10.41 -5.42
N TYR A 200 18.59 10.16 -4.97
CA TYR A 200 19.80 10.38 -5.75
C TYR A 200 20.75 9.21 -5.58
N LYS A 201 21.45 8.86 -6.65
CA LYS A 201 22.53 7.88 -6.65
C LYS A 201 23.81 8.54 -7.16
N PHE A 202 24.93 8.22 -6.50
CA PHE A 202 26.26 8.70 -6.87
C PHE A 202 27.32 7.71 -6.36
N ASP A 203 28.56 7.85 -6.81
CA ASP A 203 29.65 7.01 -6.32
C ASP A 203 30.35 7.64 -5.11
N LEU A 204 30.54 6.86 -4.05
CA LEU A 204 31.28 7.22 -2.86
C LEU A 204 32.44 6.22 -2.68
N GLY A 205 33.68 6.68 -2.72
CA GLY A 205 34.85 5.80 -2.60
C GLY A 205 34.92 4.72 -3.70
N GLY A 206 34.42 5.03 -4.90
CA GLY A 206 34.40 4.11 -6.05
C GLY A 206 33.29 3.06 -6.01
N ASN A 207 32.34 3.15 -5.06
CA ASN A 207 31.20 2.25 -4.99
C ASN A 207 29.87 3.02 -5.04
N PRO A 208 28.80 2.42 -5.60
CA PRO A 208 27.49 3.04 -5.64
C PRO A 208 26.94 3.35 -4.24
N PHE A 209 26.49 4.57 -4.07
CA PHE A 209 25.76 5.07 -2.91
C PHE A 209 24.40 5.61 -3.35
N THR A 210 23.34 5.21 -2.66
CA THR A 210 21.97 5.70 -2.90
C THR A 210 21.46 6.41 -1.66
N THR A 211 20.68 7.47 -1.85
CA THR A 211 19.99 8.12 -0.75
C THR A 211 18.63 8.63 -1.18
N SER A 212 17.70 8.72 -0.23
CA SER A 212 16.43 9.38 -0.44
C SER A 212 15.97 10.14 0.80
N TYR A 213 15.25 11.24 0.55
CA TYR A 213 14.35 11.85 1.51
C TYR A 213 12.91 11.64 1.04
N GLN A 214 12.05 11.24 1.96
CA GLN A 214 10.64 10.95 1.69
C GLN A 214 9.77 11.62 2.75
N PHE A 215 8.69 12.26 2.31
CA PHE A 215 7.67 12.86 3.15
C PHE A 215 6.34 12.19 2.85
N TYR A 216 5.65 11.77 3.90
CA TYR A 216 4.28 11.27 3.89
C TYR A 216 3.47 12.16 4.82
N GLY A 217 2.32 12.65 4.36
CA GLY A 217 1.46 13.54 5.13
C GLY A 217 0.01 13.10 5.07
N ALA A 218 -0.73 13.33 6.15
CA ALA A 218 -2.16 13.10 6.23
C ALA A 218 -2.82 14.26 6.98
N ARG A 219 -4.01 14.64 6.53
CA ARG A 219 -4.83 15.66 7.19
C ARG A 219 -6.29 15.32 6.98
N ASP A 220 -7.03 15.16 8.06
CA ASP A 220 -8.47 15.05 7.99
C ASP A 220 -9.16 16.41 7.84
N LYS A 221 -10.39 16.34 7.38
CA LYS A 221 -11.26 17.49 7.09
C LYS A 221 -12.31 17.70 8.16
N VAL A 222 -12.40 16.78 9.12
CA VAL A 222 -13.31 16.83 10.25
C VAL A 222 -12.61 17.63 11.35
N ASP A 223 -13.34 18.54 12.01
CA ASP A 223 -12.83 19.39 13.10
C ASP A 223 -13.98 19.63 14.09
N ASP A 224 -14.54 18.52 14.58
CA ASP A 224 -15.69 18.51 15.48
C ASP A 224 -15.45 17.72 16.76
N ARG A 225 -14.23 17.21 16.97
CA ARG A 225 -13.82 16.35 18.09
C ARG A 225 -14.60 15.04 18.18
N SER A 226 -15.30 14.64 17.12
CA SER A 226 -15.86 13.29 17.02
C SER A 226 -14.73 12.26 16.83
N VAL A 227 -15.09 10.97 16.74
CA VAL A 227 -14.12 9.92 16.41
C VAL A 227 -13.55 10.04 15.00
N ASN A 228 -14.18 10.83 14.13
CA ASN A 228 -13.74 11.09 12.76
C ASN A 228 -12.73 12.24 12.68
N ASP A 229 -12.60 13.04 13.74
CA ASP A 229 -11.55 14.06 13.91
C ASP A 229 -10.27 13.37 14.42
N ILE A 230 -9.42 12.98 13.47
CA ILE A 230 -8.32 12.03 13.73
C ILE A 230 -6.99 12.72 14.07
N TYR A 231 -6.71 13.89 13.48
CA TYR A 231 -5.44 14.60 13.68
C TYR A 231 -5.61 16.07 14.05
N ASP A 232 -4.78 16.52 14.99
CA ASP A 232 -4.64 17.94 15.32
C ASP A 232 -3.73 18.62 14.27
N GLY A 233 -4.28 18.84 13.08
CA GLY A 233 -3.58 19.42 11.93
C GLY A 233 -2.95 18.37 11.01
N THR A 234 -1.79 18.68 10.41
CA THR A 234 -1.13 17.74 9.49
C THR A 234 -0.26 16.77 10.26
N ALA A 235 -0.65 15.50 10.26
CA ALA A 235 0.20 14.38 10.63
C ALA A 235 1.17 14.07 9.50
N TRP A 236 2.36 13.60 9.85
CA TRP A 236 3.39 13.22 8.88
C TRP A 236 4.34 12.15 9.40
N LEU A 237 4.89 11.41 8.44
CA LEU A 237 6.07 10.58 8.59
C LEU A 237 7.12 11.08 7.59
N GLN A 238 8.33 11.31 8.08
CA GLN A 238 9.49 11.64 7.26
C GLN A 238 10.48 10.49 7.32
N ALA A 239 11.15 10.21 6.20
CA ALA A 239 12.14 9.16 6.12
C ALA A 239 13.40 9.60 5.39
N LEU A 240 14.55 9.12 5.88
CA LEU A 240 15.84 9.20 5.21
C LEU A 240 16.36 7.79 4.98
N THR A 241 16.86 7.52 3.78
CA THR A 241 17.49 6.24 3.45
C THR A 241 18.89 6.45 2.90
N PHE A 242 19.77 5.51 3.21
CA PHE A 242 21.12 5.42 2.70
C PHE A 242 21.42 3.97 2.34
N GLY A 243 21.85 3.74 1.11
CA GLY A 243 22.34 2.46 0.62
C GLY A 243 23.78 2.60 0.19
N TYR A 244 24.63 1.65 0.55
CA TYR A 244 26.03 1.62 0.13
C TYR A 244 26.45 0.20 -0.23
N LYS A 245 26.99 0.03 -1.43
CA LYS A 245 27.57 -1.24 -1.86
C LYS A 245 29.03 -1.30 -1.43
N VAL A 246 29.40 -2.31 -0.64
CA VAL A 246 30.81 -2.60 -0.34
C VAL A 246 31.25 -3.71 -1.28
N ALA A 247 31.90 -3.32 -2.38
CA ALA A 247 32.17 -4.20 -3.52
C ALA A 247 30.89 -4.83 -4.10
N GLU A 248 31.00 -5.88 -4.91
CA GLU A 248 29.86 -6.53 -5.57
C GLU A 248 29.06 -7.49 -4.65
N VAL A 249 29.47 -7.66 -3.39
CA VAL A 249 29.02 -8.77 -2.54
C VAL A 249 28.32 -8.36 -1.25
N VAL A 250 28.37 -7.08 -0.86
CA VAL A 250 27.74 -6.64 0.40
C VAL A 250 26.96 -5.37 0.16
N ASP A 251 25.67 -5.40 0.48
CA ASP A 251 24.80 -4.22 0.48
C ASP A 251 24.52 -3.80 1.92
N LEU A 252 24.88 -2.55 2.26
CA LEU A 252 24.56 -1.92 3.52
C LEU A 252 23.39 -0.96 3.33
N ARG A 253 22.41 -0.99 4.23
CA ARG A 253 21.29 -0.05 4.25
C ARG A 253 21.07 0.52 5.64
N LEU A 254 20.95 1.84 5.71
CA LEU A 254 20.54 2.59 6.91
C LEU A 254 19.30 3.39 6.57
N GLU A 255 18.25 3.22 7.36
CA GLU A 255 16.97 3.91 7.18
C GLU A 255 16.54 4.51 8.52
N GLY A 256 16.01 5.72 8.50
CA GLY A 256 15.51 6.40 9.68
C GLY A 256 14.17 7.06 9.40
N THR A 257 13.27 6.99 10.37
CA THR A 257 11.94 7.63 10.31
C THR A 257 11.72 8.57 11.48
N TRP A 258 10.88 9.57 11.27
CA TRP A 258 10.39 10.45 12.32
C TRP A 258 8.92 10.78 12.08
N VAL A 259 8.12 10.70 13.14
CA VAL A 259 6.67 10.83 13.07
C VAL A 259 6.16 11.98 13.94
N LYS A 260 5.17 12.69 13.40
CA LYS A 260 4.28 13.58 14.13
C LYS A 260 2.84 13.22 13.75
N ALA A 261 2.02 12.89 14.73
CA ALA A 261 0.63 12.50 14.56
C ALA A 261 -0.18 12.90 15.81
N ASP A 262 -0.14 14.18 16.16
CA ASP A 262 -0.97 14.74 17.22
C ASP A 262 -2.46 14.56 16.87
N GLY A 263 -3.32 14.39 17.87
CA GLY A 263 -4.76 14.14 17.71
C GLY A 263 -5.21 12.79 18.26
N GLN A 264 -6.48 12.44 18.05
CA GLN A 264 -7.11 11.26 18.62
C GLN A 264 -6.50 9.94 18.12
N GLN A 265 -6.02 9.93 16.87
CA GLN A 265 -5.42 8.75 16.26
C GLN A 265 -4.11 8.33 16.96
N GLY A 266 -3.25 9.30 17.30
CA GLY A 266 -1.99 9.06 18.01
C GLY A 266 -0.88 8.34 17.24
N TYR A 267 -1.09 8.02 15.96
CA TYR A 267 -0.10 7.40 15.07
C TYR A 267 -0.37 7.78 13.60
N PHE A 268 0.67 7.76 12.77
CA PHE A 268 0.56 8.08 11.35
C PHE A 268 0.06 6.89 10.53
N LEU A 269 -0.84 7.14 9.58
CA LEU A 269 -1.31 6.16 8.60
C LEU A 269 -1.16 6.67 7.17
N GLN A 270 -0.56 5.84 6.32
CA GLN A 270 -0.44 6.04 4.88
C GLN A 270 -1.71 5.68 4.10
N ARG A 271 -2.80 5.26 4.76
CA ARG A 271 -4.07 4.87 4.13
C ARG A 271 -5.14 5.94 4.27
N MET A 272 -6.00 6.08 3.26
CA MET A 272 -7.04 7.13 3.21
C MET A 272 -8.32 6.70 3.93
N THR A 273 -8.33 5.51 4.51
CA THR A 273 -9.40 5.02 5.39
C THR A 273 -8.79 4.56 6.70
N PRO A 274 -9.51 4.64 7.83
CA PRO A 274 -8.90 4.45 9.15
C PRO A 274 -8.78 2.96 9.53
N THR A 275 -9.73 2.14 9.08
CA THR A 275 -9.81 0.72 9.47
C THR A 275 -8.79 -0.12 8.70
N TYR A 276 -8.07 -1.01 9.39
CA TYR A 276 -7.20 -1.99 8.73
C TYR A 276 -7.99 -2.84 7.72
N ALA A 277 -7.35 -3.32 6.65
CA ALA A 277 -7.99 -4.06 5.56
C ALA A 277 -9.00 -3.27 4.69
N SER A 278 -9.28 -1.99 4.99
CA SER A 278 -10.29 -1.21 4.23
C SER A 278 -9.75 -0.40 3.06
N SER A 279 -8.48 -0.01 3.09
CA SER A 279 -7.67 0.46 1.97
C SER A 279 -6.21 0.41 2.43
N ASN A 280 -5.26 0.50 1.52
CA ASN A 280 -3.87 0.75 1.89
C ASN A 280 -3.31 1.91 1.06
N GLY A 281 -2.16 2.41 1.47
CA GLY A 281 -1.45 3.41 0.68
C GLY A 281 0.05 3.22 0.64
N ARG A 282 0.68 4.06 -0.16
CA ARG A 282 2.10 3.98 -0.46
C ARG A 282 2.93 4.36 0.77
N LEU A 283 3.75 3.42 1.24
CA LEU A 283 4.83 3.63 2.18
C LEU A 283 6.03 2.82 1.68
N ASP A 284 7.10 3.51 1.28
CA ASP A 284 8.28 2.87 0.68
C ASP A 284 9.25 2.36 1.77
N ILE A 285 8.98 2.66 3.04
CA ILE A 285 9.81 2.26 4.19
C ILE A 285 9.23 1.01 4.84
N TRP A 286 10.06 -0.02 4.99
CA TRP A 286 9.68 -1.27 5.61
C TRP A 286 10.88 -2.01 6.19
N TRP A 287 10.75 -2.52 7.42
CA TRP A 287 11.86 -3.08 8.21
C TRP A 287 11.70 -4.56 8.57
N ASP A 288 10.88 -5.31 7.82
CA ASP A 288 10.58 -6.72 8.09
C ASP A 288 10.24 -6.99 9.57
N ASN A 289 9.40 -6.11 10.12
CA ASN A 289 9.04 -6.13 11.52
C ASN A 289 7.52 -6.12 11.67
N ARG A 290 7.05 -6.57 12.83
CA ARG A 290 5.65 -6.58 13.23
C ARG A 290 5.11 -5.18 13.55
N SER A 291 5.98 -4.21 13.82
CA SER A 291 5.61 -2.82 14.12
C SER A 291 5.92 -1.90 12.95
N ASP A 292 5.03 -0.93 12.72
CA ASP A 292 5.18 0.11 11.70
C ASP A 292 6.03 1.30 12.18
N PHE A 293 6.42 1.35 13.47
CA PHE A 293 7.16 2.47 14.09
C PHE A 293 6.58 3.85 13.76
N ASN A 294 5.25 3.96 13.88
CA ASN A 294 4.45 5.08 13.41
C ASN A 294 3.74 5.86 14.52
N ALA A 295 4.08 5.67 15.80
CA ALA A 295 3.44 6.40 16.89
C ALA A 295 3.81 7.90 16.88
N ASN A 296 2.95 8.75 17.43
CA ASN A 296 3.24 10.18 17.54
C ASN A 296 4.54 10.43 18.33
N GLY A 297 5.45 11.24 17.75
CA GLY A 297 6.75 11.56 18.33
C GLY A 297 7.80 10.47 18.17
N GLU A 298 7.46 9.32 17.57
CA GLU A 298 8.37 8.20 17.39
C GLU A 298 9.49 8.52 16.40
N LYS A 299 10.69 8.06 16.73
CA LYS A 299 11.87 8.08 15.87
C LYS A 299 12.42 6.66 15.79
N GLY A 300 12.40 6.09 14.59
CA GLY A 300 12.91 4.75 14.35
C GLY A 300 14.20 4.78 13.53
N GLY A 301 15.01 3.73 13.69
CA GLY A 301 16.22 3.53 12.90
C GLY A 301 16.42 2.05 12.62
N PHE A 302 16.79 1.73 11.39
CA PHE A 302 17.01 0.37 10.93
C PHE A 302 18.31 0.25 10.15
N LEU A 303 19.08 -0.79 10.47
CA LEU A 303 20.34 -1.11 9.82
C LEU A 303 20.26 -2.55 9.31
N ARG A 304 20.52 -2.73 8.01
CA ARG A 304 20.54 -4.03 7.35
C ARG A 304 21.84 -4.24 6.59
N ARG A 305 22.30 -5.49 6.62
CA ARG A 305 23.41 -5.99 5.80
C ARG A 305 22.92 -7.20 5.04
N ASP A 306 22.98 -7.13 3.72
CA ASP A 306 22.73 -8.25 2.82
C ASP A 306 24.08 -8.74 2.27
N VAL A 307 24.22 -10.08 2.16
CA VAL A 307 25.38 -10.80 1.61
C VAL A 307 24.88 -11.78 0.56
#